data_AF-A0A3D5XQR8-F1
#
_entry.id   AF-A0A3D5XQR8-F1
#
_cell.length_a   1.000
_cell.length_b   1.000
_cell.length_c   1.000
_cell.angle_alpha   90.00
_cell.angle_beta   90.00
_cell.angle_gamma   90.00
#
_symmetry.space_group_name_H-M   'P 1'
#
loop_
_entity.id
_entity.type
_entity.pdbx_description
1 polymer ?
#
loop_
_entity_poly.entity_id
_entity_poly.type
_entity_poly.pdbx_seq_one_letter_code
_entity_poly.pdbx_strand_id
1 'polypeptide(L)'
;MQMHQVLHNKFYKITILILSLILILSGCSNKVETISVGEWLLEISNKLNIKDYSKKTPYFVNIDETSIYYESIQALVEWGVIDNNSNVNTEESLNREFVAYTLSNLYDEDINAISIKDSSKSKYPKHIEKSVALGIMQLDSRECFNPKNIIDKNEALSILDKVVNNLNKKVYENSFYNFNWKDDLVIIEEEPLEYNEDLNIAYFPKGTNINEKDILKFKNNNIDTIKKIEDIVEKEDLLKVKLSNPDINDLYNEIDIQ
;
A
#
# COMPACT_ATOMS: atom_id res chain seq x y z
N MET A 1 -75.48 21.12 12.86
CA MET A 1 -74.41 20.20 13.30
C MET A 1 -74.09 19.19 12.18
N GLN A 2 -73.63 19.66 11.01
CA GLN A 2 -73.35 18.81 9.83
C GLN A 2 -72.15 19.29 9.01
N MET A 3 -71.80 20.59 9.08
CA MET A 3 -70.67 21.17 8.34
C MET A 3 -69.30 20.77 8.89
N HIS A 4 -69.17 20.55 10.20
CA HIS A 4 -67.89 20.17 10.84
C HIS A 4 -67.43 18.75 10.48
N GLN A 5 -68.36 17.80 10.28
CA GLN A 5 -68.04 16.41 9.91
C GLN A 5 -67.54 16.28 8.46
N VAL A 6 -68.04 17.11 7.54
CA VAL A 6 -67.65 17.07 6.12
C VAL A 6 -66.24 17.63 5.91
N LEU A 7 -65.86 18.69 6.64
CA LEU A 7 -64.50 19.21 6.64
C LEU A 7 -63.51 18.20 7.25
N HIS A 8 -63.86 17.58 8.37
CA HIS A 8 -62.97 16.60 9.03
C HIS A 8 -62.70 15.37 8.14
N ASN A 9 -63.72 14.86 7.43
CA ASN A 9 -63.56 13.74 6.50
C ASN A 9 -62.76 14.10 5.22
N LYS A 10 -62.80 15.35 4.76
CA LYS A 10 -61.96 15.81 3.65
C LYS A 10 -60.49 15.97 4.07
N PHE A 11 -60.23 16.53 5.25
CA PHE A 11 -58.87 16.62 5.79
C PHE A 11 -58.28 15.25 6.15
N TYR A 12 -59.08 14.30 6.64
CA TYR A 12 -58.66 12.92 6.93
C TYR A 12 -58.29 12.14 5.66
N LYS A 13 -59.06 12.32 4.57
CA LYS A 13 -58.74 11.71 3.27
C LYS A 13 -57.48 12.31 2.62
N ILE A 14 -57.26 13.63 2.76
CA ILE A 14 -56.06 14.30 2.24
C ILE A 14 -54.81 13.90 3.04
N THR A 15 -54.93 13.77 4.37
CA THR A 15 -53.81 13.31 5.22
C THR A 15 -53.44 11.85 4.98
N ILE A 16 -54.39 10.96 4.73
CA ILE A 16 -54.10 9.55 4.37
C ILE A 16 -53.41 9.45 3.00
N LEU A 17 -53.82 10.26 2.01
CA LEU A 17 -53.22 10.24 0.67
C LEU A 17 -51.77 10.75 0.66
N ILE A 18 -51.45 11.71 1.53
CA ILE A 18 -50.08 12.25 1.71
C ILE A 18 -49.21 11.26 2.49
N LEU A 19 -49.77 10.55 3.48
CA LEU A 19 -49.03 9.55 4.27
C LEU A 19 -48.66 8.31 3.44
N SER A 20 -49.47 7.94 2.44
CA SER A 20 -49.18 6.83 1.52
C SER A 20 -48.13 7.16 0.45
N LEU A 21 -47.89 8.44 0.16
CA LEU A 21 -46.90 8.86 -0.84
C LEU A 21 -45.46 8.90 -0.27
N ILE A 22 -45.31 9.01 1.05
CA ILE A 22 -44.01 9.07 1.74
C ILE A 22 -43.35 7.67 1.85
N LEU A 23 -44.13 6.59 1.74
CA LEU A 23 -43.61 5.21 1.82
C LEU A 23 -42.92 4.71 0.53
N ILE A 24 -42.92 5.49 -0.56
CA ILE A 24 -42.32 5.07 -1.85
C ILE A 24 -40.90 5.64 -2.04
N LEU A 25 -40.36 6.40 -1.07
CA LEU A 25 -39.05 7.06 -1.19
C LEU A 25 -37.91 6.41 -0.38
N SER A 26 -38.11 5.23 0.21
CA SER A 26 -37.06 4.46 0.90
C SER A 26 -36.55 3.28 0.07
N GLY A 27 -36.44 3.50 -1.25
CA GLY A 27 -35.93 2.53 -2.21
C GLY A 27 -34.65 3.00 -2.90
N CYS A 28 -33.75 3.68 -2.17
CA CYS A 28 -32.36 3.75 -2.63
C CYS A 28 -31.79 2.33 -2.54
N SER A 29 -31.87 1.56 -3.63
CA SER A 29 -30.94 0.46 -3.82
C SER A 29 -29.56 1.09 -3.86
N ASN A 30 -28.80 1.02 -2.77
CA ASN A 30 -27.37 1.25 -2.83
C ASN A 30 -26.84 0.20 -3.80
N LYS A 31 -26.69 0.57 -5.08
CA LYS A 31 -26.01 -0.30 -6.04
C LYS A 31 -24.60 -0.42 -5.49
N VAL A 32 -24.23 -1.64 -5.10
CA VAL A 32 -22.86 -1.98 -4.77
C VAL A 32 -22.04 -1.63 -6.02
N GLU A 33 -21.13 -0.67 -5.90
CA GLU A 33 -20.25 -0.34 -6.99
C GLU A 33 -19.27 -1.50 -7.12
N THR A 34 -19.20 -2.12 -8.29
CA THR A 34 -18.35 -3.29 -8.51
C THR A 34 -17.13 -2.90 -9.32
N ILE A 35 -16.04 -3.64 -9.13
CA ILE A 35 -14.86 -3.60 -9.99
C ILE A 35 -14.77 -4.91 -10.77
N SER A 36 -14.30 -4.86 -12.01
CA SER A 36 -14.07 -6.08 -12.80
C SER A 36 -12.79 -6.80 -12.37
N VAL A 37 -12.65 -8.07 -12.75
CA VAL A 37 -11.41 -8.83 -12.55
C VAL A 37 -10.24 -8.18 -13.29
N GLY A 38 -10.46 -7.64 -14.51
CA GLY A 38 -9.44 -6.94 -15.27
C GLY A 38 -8.96 -5.67 -14.58
N GLU A 39 -9.90 -4.83 -14.14
CA GLU A 39 -9.60 -3.60 -13.40
C GLU A 39 -8.87 -3.91 -12.08
N TRP A 40 -9.28 -4.96 -11.36
CA TRP A 40 -8.63 -5.39 -10.13
C TRP A 40 -7.16 -5.79 -10.33
N LEU A 41 -6.87 -6.59 -11.35
CA LEU A 41 -5.50 -7.01 -11.67
C LEU A 41 -4.65 -5.82 -12.11
N LEU A 42 -5.22 -4.90 -12.89
CA LEU A 42 -4.55 -3.66 -13.27
C LEU A 42 -4.19 -2.81 -12.03
N GLU A 43 -5.09 -2.69 -11.06
CA GLU A 43 -4.84 -1.97 -9.80
C GLU A 43 -3.73 -2.61 -8.96
N ILE A 44 -3.68 -3.95 -8.86
CA ILE A 44 -2.59 -4.66 -8.17
C ILE A 44 -1.25 -4.34 -8.84
N SER A 45 -1.18 -4.51 -10.17
CA SER A 45 0.03 -4.25 -10.96
C SER A 45 0.51 -2.81 -10.78
N ASN A 46 -0.40 -1.83 -10.84
CA ASN A 46 -0.08 -0.42 -10.68
C ASN A 46 0.42 -0.07 -9.26
N LYS A 47 -0.28 -0.51 -8.22
CA LYS A 47 0.06 -0.15 -6.82
C LYS A 47 1.35 -0.81 -6.33
N LEU A 48 1.67 -1.99 -6.84
CA LEU A 48 2.92 -2.70 -6.51
C LEU A 48 4.03 -2.44 -7.54
N ASN A 49 3.76 -1.66 -8.59
CA ASN A 49 4.66 -1.41 -9.72
C ASN A 49 5.19 -2.71 -10.37
N ILE A 50 4.36 -3.75 -10.44
CA ILE A 50 4.66 -5.03 -11.09
C ILE A 50 4.37 -4.87 -12.59
N LYS A 51 5.39 -4.53 -13.38
CA LYS A 51 5.25 -4.23 -14.82
C LYS A 51 6.12 -5.10 -15.72
N ASP A 52 7.16 -5.71 -15.17
CA ASP A 52 8.12 -6.47 -15.96
C ASP A 52 7.61 -7.89 -16.23
N TYR A 53 7.69 -8.29 -17.50
CA TYR A 53 7.41 -9.63 -17.98
C TYR A 53 8.28 -9.96 -19.20
N SER A 54 8.71 -11.22 -19.28
CA SER A 54 9.65 -11.71 -20.29
C SER A 54 8.93 -12.33 -21.49
N LYS A 55 7.81 -13.03 -21.28
CA LYS A 55 7.11 -13.75 -22.33
C LYS A 55 6.14 -12.83 -23.08
N LYS A 56 6.34 -12.70 -24.39
CA LYS A 56 5.43 -11.93 -25.27
C LYS A 56 4.28 -12.74 -25.84
N THR A 57 4.29 -14.07 -25.70
CA THR A 57 3.11 -14.88 -26.04
C THR A 57 2.10 -14.79 -24.89
N PRO A 58 0.83 -14.46 -25.17
CA PRO A 58 -0.21 -14.37 -24.13
C PRO A 58 -0.32 -15.66 -23.30
N TYR A 59 -0.44 -15.52 -21.97
CA TYR A 59 -0.74 -16.66 -21.09
C TYR A 59 -2.20 -17.12 -21.21
N PHE A 60 -3.12 -16.20 -21.56
CA PHE A 60 -4.54 -16.50 -21.74
C PHE A 60 -4.98 -16.16 -23.16
N VAL A 61 -5.64 -17.10 -23.83
CA VAL A 61 -6.04 -16.97 -25.24
C VAL A 61 -7.03 -15.83 -25.47
N ASN A 62 -7.84 -15.50 -24.47
CA ASN A 62 -8.83 -14.43 -24.52
C ASN A 62 -8.30 -13.03 -24.18
N ILE A 63 -7.00 -12.89 -23.87
CA ILE A 63 -6.37 -11.64 -23.46
C ILE A 63 -5.09 -11.47 -24.28
N ASP A 64 -5.19 -10.79 -25.42
CA ASP A 64 -4.05 -10.49 -26.30
C ASP A 64 -3.55 -9.05 -26.14
N GLU A 65 -2.52 -8.68 -26.91
CA GLU A 65 -1.86 -7.37 -26.88
C GLU A 65 -2.80 -6.17 -27.12
N THR A 66 -4.00 -6.38 -27.66
CA THR A 66 -4.99 -5.32 -27.85
C THR A 66 -5.80 -5.02 -26.58
N SER A 67 -5.77 -5.92 -25.60
CA SER A 67 -6.43 -5.72 -24.31
C SER A 67 -5.67 -4.73 -23.44
N ILE A 68 -6.38 -3.78 -22.84
CA ILE A 68 -5.81 -2.83 -21.87
C ILE A 68 -5.24 -3.53 -20.62
N TYR A 69 -5.64 -4.77 -20.36
CA TYR A 69 -5.17 -5.56 -19.22
C TYR A 69 -3.96 -6.44 -19.56
N TYR A 70 -3.57 -6.52 -20.83
CA TYR A 70 -2.55 -7.46 -21.33
C TYR A 70 -1.26 -7.42 -20.51
N GLU A 71 -0.62 -6.25 -20.42
CA GLU A 71 0.68 -6.12 -19.77
C GLU A 71 0.61 -6.46 -18.29
N SER A 72 -0.42 -5.95 -17.59
CA SER A 72 -0.64 -6.23 -16.17
C SER A 72 -0.82 -7.73 -15.91
N ILE A 73 -1.56 -8.42 -16.77
CA ILE A 73 -1.84 -9.85 -16.63
C ILE A 73 -0.60 -10.68 -16.94
N GLN A 74 0.18 -10.33 -17.98
CA GLN A 74 1.45 -11.01 -18.26
C GLN A 74 2.41 -10.92 -17.07
N ALA A 75 2.57 -9.72 -16.51
CA ALA A 75 3.45 -9.48 -15.35
C ALA A 75 2.97 -10.22 -14.10
N LEU A 76 1.67 -10.15 -13.79
CA LEU A 76 1.11 -10.82 -12.61
C LEU A 76 1.13 -12.35 -12.71
N VAL A 77 1.12 -12.94 -13.91
CA VAL A 77 1.38 -14.37 -14.09
C VAL A 77 2.83 -14.71 -13.79
N GLU A 78 3.79 -13.95 -14.34
CA GLU A 78 5.21 -14.22 -14.12
C GLU A 78 5.65 -13.99 -12.67
N TRP A 79 5.00 -13.07 -11.97
CA TRP A 79 5.18 -12.84 -10.54
C TRP A 79 4.40 -13.82 -9.64
N GLY A 80 3.67 -14.78 -10.21
CA GLY A 80 2.95 -15.80 -9.45
C GLY A 80 1.70 -15.31 -8.70
N VAL A 81 1.26 -14.07 -8.95
CA VAL A 81 0.02 -13.53 -8.35
C VAL A 81 -1.21 -14.26 -8.89
N ILE A 82 -1.16 -14.62 -10.17
CA ILE A 82 -2.16 -15.45 -10.86
C ILE A 82 -1.48 -16.61 -11.59
N ASP A 83 -2.12 -17.78 -11.58
CA ASP A 83 -1.65 -19.00 -12.25
C ASP A 83 -2.15 -19.03 -13.70
N ASN A 84 -1.31 -19.50 -14.61
CA ASN A 84 -1.65 -19.68 -16.02
C ASN A 84 -2.69 -20.79 -16.28
N ASN A 85 -2.98 -21.64 -15.27
CA ASN A 85 -4.05 -22.63 -15.34
C ASN A 85 -5.43 -22.07 -14.92
N SER A 86 -5.49 -20.83 -14.48
CA SER A 86 -6.74 -20.20 -14.07
C SER A 86 -7.54 -19.70 -15.27
N ASN A 87 -8.87 -19.84 -15.24
CA ASN A 87 -9.71 -19.20 -16.25
C ASN A 87 -9.93 -17.74 -15.83
N VAL A 88 -9.20 -16.80 -16.44
CA VAL A 88 -9.29 -15.37 -16.17
C VAL A 88 -10.22 -14.72 -17.19
N ASN A 89 -11.36 -14.21 -16.70
CA ASN A 89 -12.30 -13.43 -17.48
C ASN A 89 -12.31 -11.99 -16.95
N THR A 90 -11.76 -11.06 -17.72
CA THR A 90 -11.55 -9.66 -17.29
C THR A 90 -12.85 -8.91 -17.02
N GLU A 91 -13.96 -9.33 -17.63
CA GLU A 91 -15.25 -8.66 -17.54
C GLU A 91 -16.10 -9.15 -16.36
N GLU A 92 -15.68 -10.23 -15.68
CA GLU A 92 -16.40 -10.73 -14.51
C GLU A 92 -16.30 -9.75 -13.34
N SER A 93 -17.41 -9.59 -12.61
CA SER A 93 -17.40 -8.83 -11.36
C SER A 93 -16.52 -9.51 -10.32
N LEU A 94 -15.69 -8.72 -9.65
CA LEU A 94 -14.78 -9.21 -8.63
C LEU A 94 -15.57 -9.81 -7.45
N ASN A 95 -15.14 -10.99 -7.02
CA ASN A 95 -15.69 -11.67 -5.85
C ASN A 95 -14.62 -11.87 -4.78
N ARG A 96 -15.08 -12.21 -3.57
CA ARG A 96 -14.21 -12.37 -2.40
C ARG A 96 -13.17 -13.46 -2.56
N GLU A 97 -13.48 -14.57 -3.23
CA GLU A 97 -12.49 -15.63 -3.45
C GLU A 97 -11.34 -15.20 -4.36
N PHE A 98 -11.60 -14.36 -5.37
CA PHE A 98 -10.55 -13.90 -6.27
C PHE A 98 -9.65 -12.88 -5.59
N VAL A 99 -10.21 -12.03 -4.71
CA VAL A 99 -9.43 -11.14 -3.84
C VAL A 99 -8.51 -11.95 -2.92
N ALA A 100 -9.04 -12.96 -2.23
CA ALA A 100 -8.24 -13.82 -1.37
C ALA A 100 -7.14 -14.54 -2.15
N TYR A 101 -7.48 -15.08 -3.33
CA TYR A 101 -6.55 -15.73 -4.23
C TYR A 101 -5.36 -14.83 -4.61
N THR A 102 -5.63 -13.67 -5.22
CA THR A 102 -4.55 -12.80 -5.71
C THR A 102 -3.73 -12.21 -4.58
N LEU A 103 -4.35 -11.74 -3.49
CA LEU A 103 -3.61 -11.05 -2.44
C LEU A 103 -2.81 -12.00 -1.54
N SER A 104 -3.27 -13.23 -1.33
CA SER A 104 -2.51 -14.19 -0.53
C SER A 104 -1.28 -14.74 -1.26
N ASN A 105 -1.27 -14.70 -2.60
CA ASN A 105 -0.11 -15.04 -3.42
C ASN A 105 1.02 -13.99 -3.35
N LEU A 106 0.73 -12.79 -2.84
CA LEU A 106 1.76 -11.76 -2.60
C LEU A 106 2.61 -12.03 -1.35
N TYR A 107 2.29 -13.07 -0.59
CA TYR A 107 3.01 -13.43 0.63
C TYR A 107 3.66 -14.80 0.45
N ASP A 108 4.97 -14.91 0.69
CA ASP A 108 5.69 -16.19 0.63
C ASP A 108 5.51 -17.05 1.89
N GLU A 109 4.90 -16.51 2.94
CA GLU A 109 4.80 -17.19 4.23
C GLU A 109 3.86 -18.41 4.15
N ASP A 110 4.41 -19.56 4.59
CA ASP A 110 3.65 -20.75 4.91
C ASP A 110 3.05 -20.60 6.32
N ILE A 111 1.88 -19.98 6.38
CA ILE A 111 1.15 -19.77 7.61
C ILE A 111 0.26 -20.97 7.89
N ASN A 112 0.16 -21.35 9.17
CA ASN A 112 -0.80 -22.34 9.64
C ASN A 112 -2.23 -21.83 9.41
N ALA A 113 -2.77 -22.16 8.24
CA ALA A 113 -4.08 -21.70 7.81
C ALA A 113 -5.18 -22.38 8.65
N ILE A 114 -6.12 -21.58 9.15
CA ILE A 114 -7.26 -22.08 9.93
C ILE A 114 -8.32 -22.57 8.95
N SER A 115 -8.85 -23.77 9.19
CA SER A 115 -9.97 -24.30 8.39
C SER A 115 -11.18 -23.38 8.48
N ILE A 116 -11.71 -22.92 7.35
CA ILE A 116 -12.89 -22.07 7.28
C ILE A 116 -14.10 -22.87 6.79
N LYS A 117 -15.25 -22.66 7.46
CA LYS A 117 -16.47 -23.45 7.29
C LYS A 117 -16.93 -23.64 5.83
N ASP A 118 -16.81 -22.60 5.02
CA ASP A 118 -17.28 -22.59 3.63
C ASP A 118 -16.16 -22.38 2.60
N SER A 119 -14.88 -22.57 2.98
CA SER A 119 -13.73 -22.47 2.06
C SER A 119 -13.85 -23.47 0.91
N SER A 120 -14.34 -24.68 1.19
CA SER A 120 -14.60 -25.75 0.22
C SER A 120 -15.58 -25.39 -0.92
N LYS A 121 -16.36 -24.32 -0.78
CA LYS A 121 -17.24 -23.81 -1.85
C LYS A 121 -16.47 -23.01 -2.91
N SER A 122 -15.20 -22.71 -2.67
CA SER A 122 -14.32 -22.01 -3.58
C SER A 122 -13.43 -22.95 -4.36
N LYS A 123 -12.95 -22.48 -5.52
CA LYS A 123 -11.81 -23.08 -6.23
C LYS A 123 -10.46 -22.78 -5.56
N TYR A 124 -10.43 -21.85 -4.59
CA TYR A 124 -9.21 -21.41 -3.90
C TYR A 124 -9.28 -21.59 -2.36
N PRO A 125 -9.62 -22.77 -1.83
CA PRO A 125 -9.86 -22.95 -0.39
C PRO A 125 -8.66 -22.57 0.47
N LYS A 126 -7.45 -22.98 0.08
CA LYS A 126 -6.21 -22.65 0.82
C LYS A 126 -5.89 -21.15 0.84
N HIS A 127 -6.19 -20.44 -0.25
CA HIS A 127 -5.95 -19.00 -0.34
C HIS A 127 -6.94 -18.22 0.53
N ILE A 128 -8.18 -18.70 0.64
CA ILE A 128 -9.17 -18.16 1.58
C ILE A 128 -8.64 -18.29 3.02
N GLU A 129 -8.22 -19.50 3.40
CA GLU A 129 -7.70 -19.79 4.75
C GLU A 129 -6.44 -18.98 5.05
N LYS A 130 -5.51 -18.89 4.10
CA LYS A 130 -4.31 -18.04 4.19
C LYS A 130 -4.66 -16.56 4.32
N SER A 131 -5.58 -16.05 3.49
CA SER A 131 -5.96 -14.63 3.51
C SER A 131 -6.61 -14.20 4.84
N VAL A 132 -7.36 -15.09 5.49
CA VAL A 132 -7.95 -14.83 6.81
C VAL A 132 -6.88 -14.92 7.90
N ALA A 133 -5.98 -15.91 7.83
CA ALA A 133 -4.87 -16.04 8.78
C ALA A 133 -3.90 -14.83 8.73
N LEU A 134 -3.67 -14.28 7.53
CA LEU A 134 -2.92 -13.03 7.31
C LEU A 134 -3.67 -11.77 7.74
N GLY A 135 -4.96 -11.86 8.11
CA GLY A 135 -5.79 -10.71 8.43
C GLY A 135 -6.15 -9.83 7.22
N ILE A 136 -5.97 -10.32 5.99
CA ILE A 136 -6.34 -9.62 4.75
C ILE A 136 -7.87 -9.61 4.61
N MET A 137 -8.50 -10.76 4.81
CA MET A 137 -9.93 -10.96 4.66
C MET A 137 -10.57 -11.30 6.00
N GLN A 138 -11.84 -10.91 6.18
CA GLN A 138 -12.61 -11.17 7.39
C GLN A 138 -13.79 -12.10 7.12
N LEU A 139 -14.19 -12.87 8.13
CA LEU A 139 -15.40 -13.69 8.10
C LEU A 139 -16.63 -12.86 8.46
N ASP A 140 -17.82 -13.31 8.04
CA ASP A 140 -19.08 -12.72 8.47
C ASP A 140 -19.41 -13.08 9.94
N SER A 141 -20.50 -12.54 10.47
CA SER A 141 -20.96 -12.80 11.83
C SER A 141 -21.35 -14.26 12.12
N ARG A 142 -21.41 -15.11 11.09
CA ARG A 142 -21.69 -16.55 11.18
C ARG A 142 -20.43 -17.39 10.90
N GLU A 143 -19.26 -16.76 10.92
CA GLU A 143 -17.96 -17.37 10.65
C GLU A 143 -17.85 -17.95 9.23
N CYS A 144 -18.59 -17.39 8.26
CA CYS A 144 -18.53 -17.76 6.85
C CYS A 144 -17.74 -16.72 6.04
N PHE A 145 -16.93 -17.19 5.10
CA PHE A 145 -16.20 -16.35 4.18
C PHE A 145 -17.05 -15.84 3.02
N ASN A 146 -18.05 -16.63 2.59
CA ASN A 146 -18.94 -16.35 1.45
C ASN A 146 -18.15 -16.11 0.12
N PRO A 147 -17.47 -17.13 -0.42
CA PRO A 147 -16.47 -16.95 -1.48
C PRO A 147 -16.99 -16.33 -2.79
N LYS A 148 -18.24 -16.63 -3.15
CA LYS A 148 -18.84 -16.18 -4.40
C LYS A 148 -19.52 -14.81 -4.31
N ASN A 149 -19.56 -14.19 -3.13
CA ASN A 149 -20.16 -12.87 -3.01
C ASN A 149 -19.30 -11.85 -3.75
N ILE A 150 -19.98 -11.00 -4.53
CA ILE A 150 -19.37 -9.82 -5.14
C ILE A 150 -18.94 -8.87 -4.03
N ILE A 151 -17.74 -8.32 -4.17
CA ILE A 151 -17.17 -7.34 -3.23
C ILE A 151 -17.42 -5.93 -3.76
N ASP A 152 -17.69 -4.99 -2.85
CA ASP A 152 -17.75 -3.58 -3.20
C ASP A 152 -16.37 -3.09 -3.65
N LYS A 153 -16.33 -2.23 -4.66
CA LYS A 153 -15.10 -1.68 -5.23
C LYS A 153 -14.28 -0.93 -4.17
N ASN A 154 -14.90 -0.09 -3.35
CA ASN A 154 -14.17 0.67 -2.34
C ASN A 154 -13.64 -0.25 -1.23
N GLU A 155 -14.41 -1.28 -0.87
CA GLU A 155 -13.95 -2.33 0.05
C GLU A 155 -12.71 -3.05 -0.51
N ALA A 156 -12.78 -3.52 -1.76
CA ALA A 156 -11.68 -4.22 -2.41
C ALA A 156 -10.41 -3.36 -2.50
N LEU A 157 -10.53 -2.10 -2.94
CA LEU A 157 -9.40 -1.18 -3.03
C LEU A 157 -8.82 -0.83 -1.66
N SER A 158 -9.66 -0.69 -0.63
CA SER A 158 -9.19 -0.48 0.74
C SER A 158 -8.41 -1.68 1.28
N ILE A 159 -8.81 -2.90 0.93
CA ILE A 159 -8.06 -4.12 1.28
C ILE A 159 -6.71 -4.14 0.56
N LEU A 160 -6.69 -3.80 -0.73
CA LEU A 160 -5.45 -3.70 -1.50
C LEU A 160 -4.48 -2.68 -0.90
N ASP A 161 -4.96 -1.49 -0.54
CA ASP A 161 -4.14 -0.46 0.10
C ASP A 161 -3.51 -0.95 1.42
N LYS A 162 -4.28 -1.69 2.23
CA LYS A 162 -3.75 -2.30 3.46
C LYS A 162 -2.66 -3.32 3.16
N VAL A 163 -2.85 -4.16 2.15
CA VAL A 163 -1.86 -5.16 1.75
C VAL A 163 -0.58 -4.49 1.24
N VAL A 164 -0.69 -3.51 0.35
CA VAL A 164 0.46 -2.76 -0.17
C VAL A 164 1.24 -2.08 0.96
N ASN A 165 0.54 -1.43 1.90
CA ASN A 165 1.17 -0.80 3.05
C ASN A 165 1.90 -1.82 3.94
N ASN A 166 1.31 -3.00 4.17
CA ASN A 166 1.94 -4.05 4.97
C ASN A 166 3.18 -4.62 4.29
N LEU A 167 3.12 -4.88 2.98
CA LEU A 167 4.26 -5.38 2.21
C LEU A 167 5.40 -4.35 2.22
N ASN A 168 5.10 -3.08 1.96
CA ASN A 168 6.09 -2.01 2.03
C ASN A 168 6.71 -1.90 3.42
N LYS A 169 5.89 -1.92 4.47
CA LYS A 169 6.39 -1.91 5.86
C LYS A 169 7.31 -3.10 6.15
N LYS A 170 6.93 -4.31 5.71
CA LYS A 170 7.75 -5.52 5.87
C LYS A 170 9.08 -5.40 5.12
N VAL A 171 9.08 -4.82 3.92
CA VAL A 171 10.33 -4.50 3.21
C VAL A 171 11.19 -3.57 4.05
N TYR A 172 10.63 -2.50 4.64
CA TYR A 172 11.41 -1.60 5.52
C TYR A 172 11.91 -2.26 6.82
N GLU A 173 11.12 -3.14 7.43
CA GLU A 173 11.52 -3.84 8.67
C GLU A 173 12.56 -4.95 8.41
N ASN A 174 12.52 -5.58 7.23
CA ASN A 174 13.47 -6.62 6.83
C ASN A 174 14.69 -6.08 6.06
N SER A 175 14.60 -4.88 5.48
CA SER A 175 15.74 -4.21 4.86
C SER A 175 16.65 -3.64 5.93
N PHE A 176 17.40 -4.53 6.59
CA PHE A 176 18.64 -4.13 7.23
C PHE A 176 19.63 -3.86 6.11
N TYR A 177 19.67 -2.63 5.60
CA TYR A 177 20.78 -2.18 4.79
C TYR A 177 22.03 -2.30 5.64
N ASN A 178 22.85 -3.34 5.41
CA ASN A 178 24.20 -3.39 5.92
C ASN A 178 25.02 -2.39 5.10
N PHE A 179 24.94 -1.14 5.51
CA PHE A 179 25.77 -0.08 4.99
C PHE A 179 27.21 -0.30 5.47
N ASN A 180 28.00 -0.99 4.65
CA ASN A 180 29.44 -1.05 4.86
C ASN A 180 30.03 0.28 4.37
N TRP A 181 30.39 1.13 5.33
CA TRP A 181 31.15 2.34 5.07
C TRP A 181 32.43 1.98 4.31
N LYS A 182 32.86 2.86 3.41
CA LYS A 182 34.18 2.68 2.80
C LYS A 182 35.27 2.79 3.86
N ASP A 183 36.25 1.91 3.78
CA ASP A 183 37.34 1.80 4.78
C ASP A 183 38.24 3.05 4.82
N ASP A 184 38.21 3.89 3.79
CA ASP A 184 39.01 5.10 3.66
C ASP A 184 38.34 6.35 4.24
N LEU A 185 37.10 6.25 4.75
CA LEU A 185 36.38 7.37 5.33
C LEU A 185 36.74 7.60 6.79
N VAL A 186 37.07 8.84 7.12
CA VAL A 186 37.19 9.30 8.51
C VAL A 186 35.82 9.83 8.95
N ILE A 187 35.14 9.06 9.79
CA ILE A 187 33.84 9.44 10.35
C ILE A 187 34.05 10.05 11.73
N ILE A 188 33.54 11.26 11.91
CA ILE A 188 33.62 12.02 13.16
C ILE A 188 32.20 12.16 13.71
N GLU A 189 31.98 11.65 14.92
CA GLU A 189 30.75 11.84 15.67
C GLU A 189 30.93 13.02 16.64
N GLU A 190 30.56 14.23 16.20
CA GLU A 190 30.69 15.45 17.00
C GLU A 190 29.47 16.35 16.80
N GLU A 191 28.88 16.81 17.90
CA GLU A 191 27.68 17.63 17.88
C GLU A 191 28.03 19.12 17.71
N PRO A 192 27.50 19.82 16.70
CA PRO A 192 27.72 21.25 16.56
C PRO A 192 27.00 22.02 17.67
N LEU A 193 27.58 23.16 18.07
CA LEU A 193 26.91 24.12 18.95
C LEU A 193 25.67 24.72 18.27
N GLU A 194 25.76 24.92 16.96
CA GLU A 194 24.68 25.42 16.12
C GLU A 194 24.85 24.87 14.71
N TYR A 195 23.75 24.48 14.08
CA TYR A 195 23.69 24.07 12.67
C TYR A 195 22.60 24.86 11.93
N ASN A 196 23.01 25.57 10.88
CA ASN A 196 22.11 26.23 9.94
C ASN A 196 21.93 25.34 8.70
N GLU A 197 20.76 24.72 8.59
CA GLU A 197 20.43 23.77 7.53
C GLU A 197 20.37 24.44 6.15
N ASP A 198 19.74 25.61 6.05
CA ASP A 198 19.59 26.35 4.78
C ASP A 198 20.93 26.71 4.15
N LEU A 199 21.91 27.07 4.97
CA LEU A 199 23.24 27.46 4.52
C LEU A 199 24.25 26.31 4.53
N ASN A 200 23.90 25.16 5.11
CA ASN A 200 24.81 24.07 5.45
C ASN A 200 26.08 24.57 6.17
N ILE A 201 25.88 25.32 7.25
CA ILE A 201 26.97 25.83 8.08
C ILE A 201 26.78 25.33 9.51
N ALA A 202 27.83 24.75 10.08
CA ALA A 202 27.88 24.34 11.47
C ALA A 202 28.95 25.11 12.24
N TYR A 203 28.75 25.29 13.54
CA TYR A 203 29.70 25.94 14.44
C TYR A 203 30.14 24.98 15.54
N PHE A 204 31.45 24.89 15.74
CA PHE A 204 32.07 24.02 16.76
C PHE A 204 32.97 24.81 17.71
N PRO A 205 33.24 24.29 18.92
CA PRO A 205 34.27 24.84 19.79
C PRO A 205 35.63 24.87 19.06
N LYS A 206 36.40 25.91 19.33
CA LYS A 206 37.79 25.98 18.88
C LYS A 206 38.58 24.79 19.41
N GLY A 207 39.37 24.15 18.53
CA GLY A 207 40.18 22.97 18.88
C GLY A 207 39.46 21.63 18.70
N THR A 208 38.21 21.64 18.21
CA THR A 208 37.54 20.41 17.75
C THR A 208 38.38 19.75 16.65
N ASN A 209 38.65 18.45 16.79
CA ASN A 209 39.51 17.71 15.87
C ASN A 209 38.73 17.27 14.62
N ILE A 210 38.58 18.18 13.66
CA ILE A 210 37.90 17.98 12.38
C ILE A 210 38.77 18.48 11.22
N ASN A 211 38.72 17.80 10.08
CA ASN A 211 39.46 18.17 8.87
C ASN A 211 38.54 18.24 7.66
N GLU A 212 38.99 18.95 6.62
CA GLU A 212 38.32 18.92 5.32
C GLU A 212 38.23 17.49 4.79
N LYS A 213 37.10 17.19 4.13
CA LYS A 213 36.69 15.89 3.59
C LYS A 213 36.27 14.83 4.61
N ASP A 214 36.44 15.08 5.91
CA ASP A 214 35.89 14.18 6.93
C ASP A 214 34.37 14.11 6.82
N ILE A 215 33.80 12.98 7.23
CA ILE A 215 32.36 12.77 7.31
C ILE A 215 31.91 13.04 8.73
N LEU A 216 31.12 14.09 8.90
CA LEU A 216 30.53 14.47 10.17
C LEU A 216 29.17 13.79 10.35
N LYS A 217 28.97 13.14 11.49
CA LYS A 217 27.71 12.54 11.90
C LYS A 217 27.25 13.14 13.24
N PHE A 218 26.04 13.68 13.28
CA PHE A 218 25.49 14.35 14.46
C PHE A 218 23.95 14.31 14.45
N LYS A 219 23.29 14.65 15.55
CA LYS A 219 21.82 14.66 15.64
C LYS A 219 21.26 16.05 15.41
N ASN A 220 20.37 16.17 14.41
CA ASN A 220 19.56 17.36 14.21
C ASN A 220 18.08 17.00 14.44
N ASN A 221 17.41 17.63 15.41
CA ASN A 221 16.01 17.34 15.74
C ASN A 221 15.71 15.84 15.98
N ASN A 222 16.60 15.11 16.65
CA ASN A 222 16.57 13.67 16.89
C ASN A 222 16.72 12.78 15.64
N ILE A 223 17.13 13.35 14.51
CA ILE A 223 17.41 12.63 13.27
C ILE A 223 18.93 12.59 13.06
N ASP A 224 19.47 11.40 12.78
CA ASP A 224 20.88 11.24 12.43
C ASP A 224 21.15 11.98 11.11
N THR A 225 22.07 12.93 11.17
CA THR A 225 22.47 13.79 10.05
C THR A 225 23.91 13.48 9.69
N ILE A 226 24.16 13.19 8.42
CA ILE A 226 25.49 12.92 7.88
C ILE A 226 25.83 14.01 6.87
N LYS A 227 27.00 14.62 7.03
CA LYS A 227 27.49 15.71 6.18
C LYS A 227 28.97 15.54 5.88
N LYS A 228 29.42 16.06 4.75
CA LYS A 228 30.84 16.12 4.41
C LYS A 228 31.38 17.52 4.72
N ILE A 229 32.57 17.58 5.31
CA ILE A 229 33.24 18.84 5.60
C ILE A 229 33.90 19.36 4.31
N GLU A 230 33.48 20.55 3.87
CA GLU A 230 33.98 21.19 2.65
C GLU A 230 35.04 22.25 2.92
N ASP A 231 34.88 23.00 4.01
CA ASP A 231 35.75 24.14 4.36
C ASP A 231 35.66 24.42 5.86
N ILE A 232 36.78 24.79 6.48
CA ILE A 232 36.88 25.11 7.91
C ILE A 232 37.50 26.49 8.05
N VAL A 233 36.74 27.44 8.61
CA VAL A 233 37.19 28.78 8.90
C VAL A 233 37.25 28.99 10.40
N GLU A 234 38.46 29.14 10.93
CA GLU A 234 38.68 29.48 12.34
C GLU A 234 38.28 30.94 12.60
N LYS A 235 37.45 31.15 13.61
CA LYS A 235 37.11 32.45 14.19
C LYS A 235 37.58 32.50 15.65
N GLU A 236 37.60 33.68 16.25
CA GLU A 236 38.23 33.95 17.57
C GLU A 236 38.01 32.82 18.59
N ASP A 237 36.75 32.40 18.80
CA ASP A 237 36.37 31.36 19.77
C ASP A 237 35.74 30.09 19.17
N LEU A 238 35.58 30.00 17.85
CA LEU A 238 34.76 28.97 17.19
C LEU A 238 35.36 28.54 15.84
N LEU A 239 35.05 27.31 15.42
CA LEU A 239 35.23 26.88 14.04
C LEU A 239 33.91 27.06 13.29
N LYS A 240 33.95 27.78 12.17
CA LYS A 240 32.85 27.84 11.21
C LYS A 240 33.12 26.80 10.12
N VAL A 241 32.25 25.81 10.03
CA VAL A 241 32.42 24.67 9.12
C VAL A 241 31.36 24.73 8.04
N LYS A 242 31.78 24.72 6.78
CA LYS A 242 30.88 24.57 5.64
C LYS A 242 30.71 23.09 5.33
N LEU A 243 29.47 22.69 5.13
CA LEU A 243 29.07 21.31 4.94
C LEU A 243 28.41 21.11 3.58
N SER A 244 28.44 19.88 3.10
CA SER A 244 27.66 19.42 1.95
C SER A 244 26.96 18.10 2.25
N ASN A 245 25.97 17.76 1.42
CA ASN A 245 25.41 16.41 1.41
C ASN A 245 26.40 15.51 0.65
N PRO A 246 26.98 14.48 1.29
CA PRO A 246 27.83 13.52 0.59
C PRO A 246 26.99 12.73 -0.43
N ASP A 247 27.61 12.35 -1.55
CA ASP A 247 27.03 11.36 -2.45
C ASP A 247 26.99 10.00 -1.73
N ILE A 248 25.87 9.28 -1.86
CA ILE A 248 25.73 7.96 -1.23
C ILE A 248 26.79 6.97 -1.73
N ASN A 249 27.23 7.11 -2.98
CA ASN A 249 28.28 6.30 -3.58
C ASN A 249 29.67 6.65 -3.06
N ASP A 250 29.84 7.82 -2.42
CA ASP A 250 31.09 8.18 -1.75
C ASP A 250 31.17 7.54 -0.36
N LEU A 251 30.03 7.22 0.25
CA LEU A 251 29.97 6.72 1.63
C LEU A 251 30.08 5.20 1.76
N TYR A 252 29.60 4.45 0.78
CA TYR A 252 29.43 3.00 0.91
C TYR A 252 30.17 2.21 -0.18
N ASN A 253 30.73 1.06 0.20
CA ASN A 253 31.45 0.16 -0.72
C ASN A 253 30.47 -0.52 -1.70
N GLU A 254 29.34 -1.00 -1.20
CA GLU A 254 28.24 -1.64 -1.94
C GLU A 254 26.95 -1.48 -1.09
N ILE A 255 25.83 -1.12 -1.72
CA ILE A 255 24.52 -1.19 -1.07
C ILE A 255 24.00 -2.61 -1.30
N ASP A 256 24.22 -3.49 -0.33
CA ASP A 256 23.71 -4.85 -0.39
C ASP A 256 22.21 -4.80 -0.04
N ILE A 257 21.37 -4.94 -1.06
CA ILE A 257 19.92 -5.05 -0.90
C ILE A 257 19.63 -6.54 -0.71
N GLN A 258 19.41 -6.96 0.54
CA GLN A 258 18.87 -8.29 0.84
C GLN A 258 17.35 -8.31 0.72
#